data_AF-A0A946X2P2-F1
#
_entry.id   AF-A0A946X2P2-F1
#
_cell.length_a   1.000
_cell.length_b   1.000
_cell.length_c   1.000
_cell.angle_alpha   90.00
_cell.angle_beta   90.00
_cell.angle_gamma   90.00
#
_symmetry.space_group_name_H-M   'P 1'
#
loop_
_entity.id
_entity.type
_entity.pdbx_description
1 polymer ?
#
loop_
_entity_poly.entity_id
_entity_poly.type
_entity_poly.pdbx_seq_one_letter_code
_entity_poly.pdbx_strand_id
1 'polypeptide(L)'
;MTRYTALVAGLGLAVGVSALARDAHAGDVDVALDFTYASAHYWRGGQAPAGTNGFVQPTLDVSHPVGDGSLGLNVWYMAGPKDEAKDNSEIDYTVSGSYPLGDVAVSAGVIDYVFPVGPAFRAPNDQDEQGHILEAYAGADVGALIDPDLGLAVNAYMNLDGDEDDSLYIQTAVSYPLGHLTLGLTLGVAGESPSYYGVDSTALVDVSPNVAFDIPLGDEASAAAAFTIAINPETDAILPFFTIGTTYNWNP
;
A
#
# COMPACT_ATOMS: atom_id res chain seq x y z
N MET A 1 -0.49 -9.47 -27.50
CA MET A 1 -1.35 -8.31 -27.84
C MET A 1 -2.08 -7.72 -26.62
N THR A 2 -1.71 -8.13 -25.40
CA THR A 2 -2.50 -7.93 -24.16
C THR A 2 -1.98 -6.81 -23.25
N ARG A 3 -0.72 -6.38 -23.39
CA ARG A 3 -0.09 -5.38 -22.50
C ARG A 3 -0.49 -3.93 -22.80
N TYR A 4 -0.77 -3.61 -24.06
CA TYR A 4 -1.22 -2.26 -24.47
C TYR A 4 -2.69 -1.99 -24.09
N THR A 5 -3.50 -3.04 -23.97
CA THR A 5 -4.93 -2.92 -23.63
C THR A 5 -5.14 -2.54 -22.17
N ALA A 6 -4.29 -3.00 -21.25
CA ALA A 6 -4.37 -2.64 -19.82
C ALA A 6 -3.99 -1.17 -19.56
N LEU A 7 -2.94 -0.67 -20.22
CA LEU A 7 -2.52 0.74 -20.11
C LEU A 7 -3.59 1.70 -20.65
N VAL A 8 -4.19 1.36 -21.80
CA VAL A 8 -5.27 2.17 -22.41
C VAL A 8 -6.58 2.05 -21.62
N ALA A 9 -6.85 0.90 -20.99
CA ALA A 9 -7.99 0.74 -20.09
C ALA A 9 -7.83 1.54 -18.79
N GLY A 10 -6.63 1.60 -18.19
CA GLY A 10 -6.34 2.41 -17.00
C GLY A 10 -6.53 3.90 -17.24
N LEU A 11 -5.98 4.43 -18.35
CA LEU A 11 -6.23 5.82 -18.77
C LEU A 11 -7.70 6.08 -19.11
N GLY A 12 -8.41 5.10 -19.69
CA GLY A 12 -9.83 5.22 -20.03
C GLY A 12 -10.76 5.24 -18.81
N LEU A 13 -10.42 4.48 -17.76
CA LEU A 13 -11.16 4.45 -16.49
C LEU A 13 -10.98 5.74 -15.68
N ALA A 14 -9.76 6.30 -15.63
CA ALA A 14 -9.51 7.59 -15.00
C ALA A 14 -10.36 8.72 -15.61
N VAL A 15 -10.52 8.71 -16.95
CA VAL A 15 -11.37 9.69 -17.65
C VAL A 15 -12.87 9.39 -17.45
N GLY A 16 -13.27 8.13 -17.32
CA GLY A 16 -14.68 7.73 -17.12
C GLY A 16 -15.24 8.08 -15.73
N VAL A 17 -14.43 7.97 -14.68
CA VAL A 17 -14.85 8.25 -13.29
C VAL A 17 -15.03 9.76 -13.06
N SER A 18 -14.23 10.61 -13.73
CA SER A 18 -14.35 12.08 -13.66
C SER A 18 -15.72 12.64 -14.09
N ALA A 19 -16.52 11.88 -14.84
CA ALA A 19 -17.84 12.30 -15.31
C ALA A 19 -18.99 12.01 -14.33
N LEU A 20 -18.78 11.19 -13.29
CA LEU A 20 -19.84 10.71 -12.40
C LEU A 20 -19.81 11.31 -10.99
N ALA A 21 -18.76 12.04 -10.61
CA ALA A 21 -18.53 12.49 -9.23
C ALA A 21 -18.97 13.94 -8.92
N ARG A 22 -19.60 14.67 -9.86
CA ARG A 22 -19.78 16.13 -9.77
C ARG A 22 -21.08 16.65 -9.13
N ASP A 23 -21.81 15.85 -8.35
CA ASP A 23 -23.09 16.27 -7.76
C ASP A 23 -23.22 16.04 -6.24
N ALA A 24 -22.13 15.88 -5.51
CA ALA A 24 -22.17 15.99 -4.05
C ALA A 24 -21.99 17.47 -3.62
N HIS A 25 -22.52 17.82 -2.45
CA HIS A 25 -22.56 19.18 -1.96
C HIS A 25 -21.32 19.46 -1.10
N ALA A 26 -20.51 20.44 -1.52
CA ALA A 26 -19.47 21.15 -0.75
C ALA A 26 -19.44 20.84 0.76
N GLY A 27 -18.74 19.77 1.11
CA GLY A 27 -18.26 19.49 2.46
C GLY A 27 -16.75 19.47 2.45
N ASP A 28 -16.09 19.64 3.60
CA ASP A 28 -14.65 19.39 3.71
C ASP A 28 -14.41 17.86 3.63
N VAL A 29 -14.61 17.25 2.48
CA VAL A 29 -14.35 15.83 2.26
C VAL A 29 -13.44 15.75 1.06
N ASP A 30 -12.28 15.14 1.23
CA ASP A 30 -11.37 14.91 0.12
C ASP A 30 -11.51 13.47 -0.33
N VAL A 31 -11.72 13.28 -1.63
CA VAL A 31 -11.81 11.97 -2.26
C VAL A 31 -10.70 11.82 -3.28
N ALA A 32 -9.97 10.71 -3.20
CA ALA A 32 -8.95 10.34 -4.16
C ALA A 32 -9.28 9.00 -4.81
N LEU A 33 -9.08 8.92 -6.12
CA LEU A 33 -9.10 7.67 -6.86
C LEU A 33 -7.75 7.44 -7.50
N ASP A 34 -7.15 6.30 -7.18
CA ASP A 34 -5.87 5.87 -7.72
C ASP A 34 -6.05 4.65 -8.61
N PHE A 35 -5.19 4.56 -9.61
CA PHE A 35 -5.01 3.36 -10.39
C PHE A 35 -3.53 3.11 -10.60
N THR A 36 -3.01 2.04 -10.00
CA THR A 36 -1.60 1.68 -10.11
C THR A 36 -1.44 0.35 -10.85
N TYR A 37 -0.49 0.30 -11.77
CA TYR A 37 0.06 -0.95 -12.28
C TYR A 37 1.37 -1.24 -11.58
N ALA A 38 1.53 -2.45 -11.04
CA ALA A 38 2.79 -2.93 -10.47
C ALA A 38 3.31 -4.13 -11.27
N SER A 39 4.58 -4.15 -11.63
CA SER A 39 5.14 -5.27 -12.41
C SER A 39 5.24 -6.57 -11.61
N ALA A 40 5.33 -6.47 -10.29
CA ALA A 40 5.27 -7.57 -9.34
C ALA A 40 4.58 -7.08 -8.05
N HIS A 41 4.15 -8.01 -7.20
CA HIS A 41 3.59 -7.70 -5.88
C HIS A 41 4.54 -8.19 -4.80
N TYR A 42 4.84 -7.29 -3.86
CA TYR A 42 5.69 -7.50 -2.69
C TYR A 42 5.00 -6.87 -1.49
N TRP A 43 5.02 -7.57 -0.36
CA TRP A 43 4.40 -7.13 0.87
C TRP A 43 5.22 -7.62 2.06
N ARG A 44 5.91 -6.69 2.74
CA ARG A 44 6.59 -6.91 4.04
C ARG A 44 7.47 -8.17 4.10
N GLY A 45 8.31 -8.38 3.09
CA GLY A 45 9.15 -9.58 2.98
C GLY A 45 8.57 -10.71 2.13
N GLY A 46 7.25 -10.72 1.92
CA GLY A 46 6.55 -11.66 1.05
C GLY A 46 6.53 -11.19 -0.40
N GLN A 47 6.57 -12.13 -1.35
CA GLN A 47 6.39 -11.88 -2.78
C GLN A 47 5.35 -12.81 -3.39
N ALA A 48 4.57 -12.30 -4.34
CA ALA A 48 3.65 -13.16 -5.09
C ALA A 48 4.40 -14.34 -5.75
N PRO A 49 3.73 -15.49 -5.99
CA PRO A 49 4.38 -16.67 -6.55
C PRO A 49 5.17 -16.39 -7.83
N ALA A 50 6.31 -17.06 -7.99
CA ALA A 50 7.17 -16.90 -9.15
C ALA A 50 6.40 -17.10 -10.46
N GLY A 51 6.55 -16.15 -11.40
CA GLY A 51 5.84 -16.16 -12.68
C GLY A 51 4.57 -15.31 -12.69
N THR A 52 4.03 -14.92 -11.53
CA THR A 52 2.92 -13.99 -11.41
C THR A 52 3.42 -12.55 -11.54
N ASN A 53 3.14 -11.91 -12.68
CA ASN A 53 3.62 -10.57 -12.99
C ASN A 53 2.48 -9.70 -13.53
N GLY A 54 2.51 -8.42 -13.19
CA GLY A 54 1.53 -7.44 -13.65
C GLY A 54 0.25 -7.47 -12.80
N PHE A 55 0.20 -6.56 -11.84
CA PHE A 55 -0.91 -6.37 -10.92
C PHE A 55 -1.54 -5.02 -11.20
N VAL A 56 -2.87 -4.95 -11.14
CA VAL A 56 -3.61 -3.70 -11.12
C VAL A 56 -4.11 -3.45 -9.71
N GLN A 57 -3.94 -2.22 -9.26
CA GLN A 57 -4.11 -1.81 -7.88
C GLN A 57 -4.92 -0.51 -7.83
N PRO A 58 -6.24 -0.54 -8.06
CA PRO A 58 -7.09 0.62 -7.82
C PRO A 58 -7.28 0.89 -6.33
N THR A 59 -7.37 2.17 -5.99
CA THR A 59 -7.64 2.64 -4.62
C THR A 59 -8.73 3.69 -4.64
N LEU A 60 -9.55 3.71 -3.59
CA LEU A 60 -10.45 4.80 -3.26
C LEU A 60 -10.15 5.25 -1.83
N ASP A 61 -9.78 6.52 -1.69
CA ASP A 61 -9.60 7.17 -0.41
C ASP A 61 -10.67 8.23 -0.20
N VAL A 62 -11.25 8.26 0.99
CA VAL A 62 -12.17 9.30 1.45
C VAL A 62 -11.65 9.80 2.78
N SER A 63 -11.36 11.09 2.88
CA SER A 63 -10.91 11.69 4.14
C SER A 63 -11.75 12.90 4.52
N HIS A 64 -11.93 13.08 5.82
CA HIS A 64 -12.66 14.18 6.41
C HIS A 64 -11.81 14.81 7.52
N PRO A 65 -11.56 16.13 7.50
CA PRO A 65 -10.83 16.80 8.56
C PRO A 65 -11.65 16.84 9.84
N VAL A 66 -10.99 16.62 10.98
CA VAL A 66 -11.58 16.67 12.32
C VAL A 66 -10.64 17.47 13.23
N GLY A 67 -10.97 18.74 13.42
CA GLY A 67 -10.06 19.68 14.09
C GLY A 67 -8.79 19.87 13.25
N ASP A 68 -7.62 19.70 13.86
CA ASP A 68 -6.33 19.73 13.15
C ASP A 68 -5.98 18.37 12.49
N GLY A 69 -6.74 17.33 12.77
CA GLY A 69 -6.51 15.99 12.25
C GLY A 69 -7.47 15.60 11.12
N SER A 70 -7.50 14.31 10.81
CA SER A 70 -8.41 13.72 9.83
C SER A 70 -8.88 12.33 10.24
N LEU A 71 -10.05 11.95 9.72
CA LEU A 71 -10.53 10.58 9.68
C LEU A 71 -10.61 10.13 8.22
N GLY A 72 -10.15 8.91 7.94
CA GLY A 72 -10.04 8.34 6.61
C GLY A 72 -10.73 6.99 6.49
N LEU A 73 -11.28 6.73 5.31
CA LEU A 73 -11.70 5.43 4.81
C LEU A 73 -10.93 5.15 3.53
N ASN A 74 -10.37 3.95 3.42
CA ASN A 74 -9.67 3.52 2.23
C ASN A 74 -10.16 2.13 1.81
N VAL A 75 -10.34 1.96 0.50
CA VAL A 75 -10.51 0.66 -0.12
C VAL A 75 -9.42 0.49 -1.16
N TRP A 76 -8.56 -0.50 -0.96
CA TRP A 76 -7.56 -0.91 -1.93
C TRP A 76 -7.93 -2.27 -2.49
N TYR A 77 -7.73 -2.47 -3.78
CA TYR A 77 -7.91 -3.77 -4.40
C TYR A 77 -6.68 -4.09 -5.23
N MET A 78 -6.23 -5.33 -5.18
CA MET A 78 -5.25 -5.86 -6.09
C MET A 78 -5.85 -6.98 -6.92
N ALA A 79 -5.55 -6.96 -8.21
CA ALA A 79 -5.76 -8.11 -9.10
C ALA A 79 -4.49 -8.44 -9.86
N GLY A 80 -3.95 -9.64 -9.62
CA GLY A 80 -2.92 -10.25 -10.45
C GLY A 80 -3.49 -11.11 -11.58
N PRO A 81 -2.63 -11.70 -12.42
CA PRO A 81 -3.02 -12.72 -13.39
C PRO A 81 -3.69 -13.90 -12.67
N LYS A 82 -4.82 -14.35 -13.22
CA LYS A 82 -5.53 -15.55 -12.77
C LYS A 82 -4.92 -16.78 -13.45
N ASP A 83 -4.50 -17.76 -12.65
CA ASP A 83 -4.32 -19.14 -13.11
C ASP A 83 -5.52 -19.96 -12.62
N GLU A 84 -5.89 -21.03 -13.32
CA GLU A 84 -7.11 -21.82 -13.07
C GLU A 84 -7.18 -22.42 -11.64
N ALA A 85 -6.10 -22.35 -10.87
CA ALA A 85 -6.00 -22.80 -9.48
C ALA A 85 -5.57 -21.72 -8.46
N LYS A 86 -5.35 -20.45 -8.87
CA LYS A 86 -4.82 -19.40 -7.97
C LYS A 86 -5.41 -18.03 -8.29
N ASP A 87 -6.19 -17.48 -7.35
CA ASP A 87 -6.59 -16.07 -7.36
C ASP A 87 -5.58 -15.27 -6.51
N ASN A 88 -4.86 -14.35 -7.14
CA ASN A 88 -3.91 -13.46 -6.45
C ASN A 88 -4.55 -12.10 -6.20
N SER A 89 -5.83 -12.09 -5.86
CA SER A 89 -6.55 -10.88 -5.50
C SER A 89 -6.65 -10.69 -4.00
N GLU A 90 -6.74 -9.44 -3.62
CA GLU A 90 -6.79 -8.99 -2.23
C GLU A 90 -7.59 -7.69 -2.22
N ILE A 91 -8.46 -7.53 -1.23
CA ILE A 91 -9.20 -6.29 -0.99
C ILE A 91 -8.90 -5.85 0.44
N ASP A 92 -8.44 -4.61 0.61
CA ASP A 92 -8.15 -4.06 1.93
C ASP A 92 -9.19 -2.99 2.24
N TYR A 93 -9.81 -3.11 3.41
CA TYR A 93 -10.67 -2.08 3.96
C TYR A 93 -9.99 -1.43 5.15
N THR A 94 -9.67 -0.14 5.03
CA THR A 94 -8.97 0.60 6.08
C THR A 94 -9.85 1.70 6.66
N VAL A 95 -9.87 1.79 7.98
CA VAL A 95 -10.36 2.97 8.71
C VAL A 95 -9.18 3.55 9.47
N SER A 96 -8.92 4.84 9.31
CA SER A 96 -7.75 5.49 9.90
C SER A 96 -8.04 6.88 10.43
N GLY A 97 -7.13 7.36 11.28
CA GLY A 97 -7.09 8.75 11.70
C GLY A 97 -5.67 9.25 11.78
N SER A 98 -5.50 10.55 11.57
CA SER A 98 -4.21 11.23 11.72
C SER A 98 -4.37 12.52 12.50
N TYR A 99 -3.33 12.92 13.24
CA TYR A 99 -3.33 14.18 13.97
C TYR A 99 -1.91 14.76 14.03
N PRO A 100 -1.72 16.06 13.73
CA PRO A 100 -0.44 16.72 13.88
C PRO A 100 -0.20 17.12 15.35
N LEU A 101 1.01 16.89 15.84
CA LEU A 101 1.52 17.24 17.16
C LEU A 101 2.77 18.12 17.00
N GLY A 102 2.58 19.35 16.50
CA GLY A 102 3.70 20.20 16.10
C GLY A 102 4.38 19.64 14.84
N ASP A 103 5.69 19.43 14.89
CA ASP A 103 6.49 18.88 13.79
C ASP A 103 6.45 17.34 13.72
N VAL A 104 5.53 16.70 14.44
CA VAL A 104 5.31 15.25 14.42
C VAL A 104 3.90 14.97 13.96
N ALA A 105 3.71 14.15 12.94
CA ALA A 105 2.38 13.67 12.54
C ALA A 105 2.17 12.26 13.09
N VAL A 106 1.10 12.02 13.85
CA VAL A 106 0.76 10.67 14.35
C VAL A 106 -0.43 10.11 13.59
N SER A 107 -0.46 8.80 13.41
CA SER A 107 -1.56 8.09 12.76
C SER A 107 -1.86 6.77 13.44
N ALA A 108 -3.10 6.30 13.30
CA ALA A 108 -3.50 4.96 13.68
C ALA A 108 -4.69 4.51 12.85
N GLY A 109 -4.89 3.21 12.74
CA GLY A 109 -6.02 2.66 12.01
C GLY A 109 -6.15 1.16 12.16
N VAL A 110 -7.16 0.63 11.47
CA VAL A 110 -7.45 -0.81 11.38
C VAL A 110 -7.66 -1.14 9.90
N ILE A 111 -7.10 -2.27 9.48
CA ILE A 111 -7.15 -2.80 8.13
C ILE A 111 -7.78 -4.20 8.20
N ASP A 112 -8.81 -4.45 7.40
CA ASP A 112 -9.33 -5.80 7.13
C ASP A 112 -8.88 -6.23 5.74
N TYR A 113 -7.93 -7.16 5.70
CA TYR A 113 -7.41 -7.79 4.49
C TYR A 113 -8.30 -8.96 4.09
N VAL A 114 -8.89 -8.89 2.91
CA VAL A 114 -9.80 -9.91 2.38
C VAL A 114 -9.15 -10.62 1.21
N PHE A 115 -8.96 -11.93 1.36
CA PHE A 115 -8.39 -12.81 0.34
C PHE A 115 -9.49 -13.71 -0.22
N PRO A 116 -10.01 -13.44 -1.45
CA PRO A 116 -11.10 -14.22 -2.05
C PRO A 116 -10.78 -15.71 -2.24
N VAL A 117 -9.50 -16.01 -2.40
CA VAL A 117 -8.90 -17.35 -2.30
C VAL A 117 -7.71 -17.12 -1.38
N GLY A 118 -7.65 -17.83 -0.23
CA GLY A 118 -6.81 -17.51 0.93
C GLY A 118 -5.39 -17.02 0.59
N PRO A 119 -4.76 -16.21 1.47
CA PRO A 119 -3.51 -15.53 1.14
C PRO A 119 -2.43 -16.53 0.73
N ALA A 120 -1.71 -16.23 -0.35
CA ALA A 120 -0.67 -17.11 -0.90
C ALA A 120 0.48 -17.40 0.08
N PHE A 121 0.57 -16.62 1.16
CA PHE A 121 1.56 -16.74 2.23
C PHE A 121 1.12 -17.58 3.43
N ARG A 122 -0.17 -17.95 3.56
CA ARG A 122 -0.63 -18.85 4.62
C ARG A 122 -0.27 -20.30 4.36
N ALA A 123 -0.27 -21.10 5.43
CA ALA A 123 0.01 -22.53 5.41
C ALA A 123 -0.79 -23.27 4.29
N PRO A 124 -0.20 -24.30 3.65
CA PRO A 124 -0.73 -24.92 2.44
C PRO A 124 -2.15 -25.49 2.50
N ASN A 125 -2.70 -25.69 3.71
CA ASN A 125 -3.98 -26.35 3.92
C ASN A 125 -5.18 -25.38 3.92
N ASP A 126 -4.94 -24.07 3.96
CA ASP A 126 -5.99 -23.02 4.04
C ASP A 126 -6.06 -22.14 2.78
N GLN A 127 -5.36 -22.52 1.70
CA GLN A 127 -5.28 -21.71 0.48
C GLN A 127 -6.54 -21.78 -0.40
N ASP A 128 -7.51 -22.66 -0.08
CA ASP A 128 -8.73 -22.87 -0.86
C ASP A 128 -9.99 -22.20 -0.27
N GLU A 129 -9.89 -21.55 0.90
CA GLU A 129 -11.01 -20.87 1.57
C GLU A 129 -10.83 -19.35 1.58
N GLN A 130 -11.94 -18.60 1.61
CA GLN A 130 -11.91 -17.14 1.79
C GLN A 130 -11.26 -16.82 3.14
N GLY A 131 -10.22 -16.00 3.13
CA GLY A 131 -9.46 -15.63 4.31
C GLY A 131 -9.62 -14.16 4.65
N HIS A 132 -9.65 -13.84 5.94
CA HIS A 132 -9.57 -12.47 6.45
C HIS A 132 -8.39 -12.35 7.41
N ILE A 133 -7.75 -11.18 7.43
CA ILE A 133 -6.78 -10.79 8.47
C ILE A 133 -7.17 -9.39 8.92
N LEU A 134 -7.43 -9.25 10.22
CA LEU A 134 -7.69 -7.94 10.83
C LEU A 134 -6.39 -7.45 11.47
N GLU A 135 -5.91 -6.28 11.08
CA GLU A 135 -4.66 -5.71 11.57
C GLU A 135 -4.90 -4.30 12.10
N ALA A 136 -4.35 -3.98 13.27
CA ALA A 136 -4.26 -2.61 13.74
C ALA A 136 -2.87 -2.05 13.45
N TYR A 137 -2.81 -0.75 13.16
CA TYR A 137 -1.55 -0.04 13.04
C TYR A 137 -1.54 1.28 13.80
N ALA A 138 -0.33 1.69 14.16
CA ALA A 138 -0.06 3.01 14.70
C ALA A 138 1.32 3.48 14.23
N GLY A 139 1.48 4.77 14.02
CA GLY A 139 2.73 5.32 13.55
C GLY A 139 2.92 6.80 13.83
N ALA A 140 4.13 7.26 13.54
CA ALA A 140 4.50 8.66 13.61
C ALA A 140 5.49 9.00 12.48
N ASP A 141 5.28 10.14 11.83
CA ASP A 141 6.30 10.81 11.03
C ASP A 141 6.97 11.90 11.87
N VAL A 142 8.28 11.78 12.00
CA VAL A 142 9.14 12.66 12.80
C VAL A 142 10.18 13.39 11.94
N GLY A 143 10.09 13.28 10.61
CA GLY A 143 11.10 13.80 9.70
C GLY A 143 11.27 15.32 9.80
N ALA A 144 10.16 16.05 9.96
CA ALA A 144 10.16 17.50 10.12
C ALA A 144 10.91 18.01 11.37
N LEU A 145 11.15 17.16 12.39
CA LEU A 145 12.03 17.50 13.52
C LEU A 145 13.51 17.64 13.13
N ILE A 146 13.90 17.03 12.00
CA ILE A 146 15.27 16.97 11.50
C ILE A 146 15.41 17.95 10.33
N ASP A 147 14.51 17.85 9.35
CA ASP A 147 14.45 18.69 8.16
C ASP A 147 13.00 18.72 7.67
N PRO A 148 12.40 19.90 7.40
CA PRO A 148 11.00 20.01 7.00
C PRO A 148 10.64 19.26 5.70
N ASP A 149 11.63 18.98 4.84
CA ASP A 149 11.42 18.25 3.59
C ASP A 149 11.68 16.74 3.74
N LEU A 150 12.21 16.29 4.88
CA LEU A 150 12.46 14.87 5.14
C LEU A 150 11.18 14.19 5.66
N GLY A 151 10.80 13.08 5.04
CA GLY A 151 9.89 12.11 5.64
C GLY A 151 10.68 11.07 6.42
N LEU A 152 10.33 10.86 7.69
CA LEU A 152 10.88 9.77 8.51
C LEU A 152 9.74 9.17 9.34
N ALA A 153 9.12 8.13 8.79
CA ALA A 153 7.98 7.46 9.39
C ALA A 153 8.40 6.18 10.11
N VAL A 154 7.86 5.95 11.30
CA VAL A 154 7.92 4.67 12.02
C VAL A 154 6.50 4.19 12.25
N ASN A 155 6.20 2.96 11.82
CA ASN A 155 4.89 2.34 11.95
C ASN A 155 5.02 0.97 12.60
N ALA A 156 4.05 0.62 13.44
CA ALA A 156 3.89 -0.71 13.99
C ALA A 156 2.52 -1.26 13.55
N TYR A 157 2.50 -2.53 13.21
CA TYR A 157 1.35 -3.26 12.70
C TYR A 157 1.20 -4.54 13.50
N MET A 158 -0.01 -4.83 13.98
CA MET A 158 -0.30 -5.97 14.82
C MET A 158 -1.55 -6.66 14.34
N ASN A 159 -1.43 -7.96 14.04
CA ASN A 159 -2.59 -8.77 13.72
C ASN A 159 -3.47 -8.94 14.97
N LEU A 160 -4.77 -8.71 14.78
CA LEU A 160 -5.81 -8.80 15.80
C LEU A 160 -6.67 -10.05 15.61
N ASP A 161 -6.81 -10.52 14.36
CA ASP A 161 -7.56 -11.72 13.99
C ASP A 161 -7.08 -12.25 12.63
N GLY A 162 -7.37 -13.53 12.34
CA GLY A 162 -6.93 -14.19 11.10
C GLY A 162 -5.46 -14.64 11.13
N ASP A 163 -4.87 -14.75 12.31
CA ASP A 163 -3.46 -15.07 12.52
C ASP A 163 -3.38 -15.89 13.82
N GLU A 164 -2.55 -16.95 13.86
CA GLU A 164 -2.37 -17.81 15.05
C GLU A 164 -1.23 -17.35 15.99
N ASP A 165 -0.35 -16.48 15.51
CA ASP A 165 0.90 -16.00 16.10
C ASP A 165 0.83 -14.56 16.68
N ASP A 166 -0.31 -13.86 16.57
CA ASP A 166 -0.47 -12.44 16.95
C ASP A 166 0.64 -11.55 16.35
N SER A 167 0.91 -11.75 15.05
CA SER A 167 2.12 -11.23 14.40
C SER A 167 2.29 -9.72 14.53
N LEU A 168 3.51 -9.30 14.86
CA LEU A 168 3.95 -7.90 14.92
C LEU A 168 4.92 -7.60 13.79
N TYR A 169 4.70 -6.48 13.10
CA TYR A 169 5.63 -5.92 12.13
C TYR A 169 5.91 -4.45 12.43
N ILE A 170 7.18 -4.07 12.44
CA ILE A 170 7.62 -2.69 12.64
C ILE A 170 8.36 -2.23 11.39
N GLN A 171 7.92 -1.10 10.84
CA GLN A 171 8.48 -0.48 9.66
C GLN A 171 9.09 0.87 10.00
N THR A 172 10.25 1.16 9.43
CA THR A 172 10.78 2.53 9.31
C THR A 172 10.93 2.86 7.84
N ALA A 173 10.43 4.02 7.41
CA ALA A 173 10.57 4.53 6.06
C ALA A 173 11.18 5.93 6.07
N VAL A 174 12.16 6.15 5.20
CA VAL A 174 12.73 7.46 4.93
C VAL A 174 12.40 7.84 3.50
N SER A 175 11.99 9.08 3.28
CA SER A 175 11.79 9.67 1.96
C SER A 175 12.40 11.06 1.89
N TYR A 176 13.11 11.35 0.81
CA TYR A 176 13.72 12.66 0.59
C TYR A 176 13.40 13.16 -0.84
N PRO A 177 12.68 14.28 -0.98
CA PRO A 177 12.35 14.86 -2.27
C PRO A 177 13.53 15.60 -2.90
N LEU A 178 13.65 15.49 -4.21
CA LEU A 178 14.66 16.09 -5.08
C LEU A 178 13.97 16.63 -6.35
N GLY A 179 13.10 17.64 -6.15
CA GLY A 179 12.24 18.16 -7.21
C GLY A 179 11.13 17.16 -7.54
N HIS A 180 11.06 16.68 -8.78
CA HIS A 180 10.10 15.64 -9.20
C HIS A 180 10.56 14.22 -8.86
N LEU A 181 11.75 14.05 -8.29
CA LEU A 181 12.29 12.75 -7.90
C LEU A 181 12.17 12.61 -6.38
N THR A 182 11.74 11.45 -5.89
CA THR A 182 11.81 11.10 -4.47
C THR A 182 12.71 9.89 -4.31
N LEU A 183 13.69 9.98 -3.41
CA LEU A 183 14.49 8.84 -2.97
C LEU A 183 13.90 8.30 -1.69
N GLY A 184 13.81 6.98 -1.56
CA GLY A 184 13.34 6.38 -0.33
C GLY A 184 14.03 5.08 0.05
N LEU A 185 13.85 4.71 1.31
CA LEU A 185 14.30 3.45 1.88
C LEU A 185 13.27 3.01 2.93
N THR A 186 12.79 1.78 2.80
CA THR A 186 12.01 1.10 3.82
C THR A 186 12.84 0.01 4.48
N LEU A 187 12.74 -0.10 5.80
CA LEU A 187 13.25 -1.19 6.61
C LEU A 187 12.09 -1.79 7.41
N GLY A 188 11.98 -3.11 7.44
CA GLY A 188 10.89 -3.81 8.11
C GLY A 188 11.36 -5.00 8.92
N VAL A 189 10.92 -5.07 10.17
CA VAL A 189 11.24 -6.12 11.12
C VAL A 189 9.96 -6.84 11.53
N ALA A 190 9.94 -8.15 11.36
CA ALA A 190 8.88 -9.01 11.88
C ALA A 190 9.26 -9.58 13.24
N GLY A 191 8.28 -9.71 14.15
CA GLY A 191 8.39 -10.53 15.36
C GLY A 191 8.43 -12.03 15.01
N GLU A 192 8.64 -12.88 16.02
CA GLU A 192 8.50 -14.34 15.84
C GLU A 192 7.10 -14.65 15.32
N SER A 193 7.03 -15.21 14.11
CA SER A 193 5.79 -15.56 13.44
C SER A 193 6.08 -16.57 12.32
N PRO A 194 6.22 -17.87 12.68
CA PRO A 194 6.56 -18.90 11.72
C PRO A 194 5.46 -19.13 10.68
N SER A 195 4.19 -18.90 11.02
CA SER A 195 3.06 -19.18 10.13
C SER A 195 2.76 -18.04 9.15
N TYR A 196 3.01 -16.79 9.55
CA TYR A 196 2.64 -15.61 8.76
C TYR A 196 3.83 -14.97 8.04
N TYR A 197 4.92 -14.68 8.77
CA TYR A 197 6.14 -14.10 8.19
C TYR A 197 7.21 -15.15 7.85
N GLY A 198 7.02 -16.40 8.28
CA GLY A 198 7.99 -17.48 8.04
C GLY A 198 9.26 -17.35 8.86
N VAL A 199 9.21 -16.68 10.01
CA VAL A 199 10.39 -16.38 10.84
C VAL A 199 10.28 -16.99 12.24
N ASP A 200 11.32 -17.72 12.64
CA ASP A 200 11.40 -18.40 13.95
C ASP A 200 11.87 -17.46 15.09
N SER A 201 12.20 -16.21 14.77
CA SER A 201 12.60 -15.18 15.74
C SER A 201 12.45 -13.80 15.12
N THR A 202 12.63 -12.73 15.91
CA THR A 202 12.64 -11.37 15.38
C THR A 202 13.70 -11.19 14.28
N ALA A 203 13.26 -10.83 13.08
CA ALA A 203 14.12 -10.78 11.90
C ALA A 203 13.85 -9.53 11.04
N LEU A 204 14.89 -9.04 10.39
CA LEU A 204 14.78 -8.02 9.34
C LEU A 204 14.32 -8.73 8.06
N VAL A 205 13.09 -8.44 7.63
CA VAL A 205 12.44 -9.14 6.50
C VAL A 205 12.19 -8.23 5.30
N ASP A 206 12.36 -6.92 5.44
CA ASP A 206 12.17 -5.95 4.36
C ASP A 206 13.29 -4.92 4.37
N VAL A 207 14.01 -4.83 3.24
CA VAL A 207 14.94 -3.74 2.91
C VAL A 207 14.63 -3.31 1.48
N SER A 208 13.99 -2.16 1.34
CA SER A 208 13.42 -1.70 0.06
C SER A 208 13.85 -0.26 -0.27
N PRO A 209 15.03 -0.05 -0.87
CA PRO A 209 15.34 1.20 -1.55
C PRO A 209 14.38 1.42 -2.72
N ASN A 210 13.92 2.65 -2.86
CA ASN A 210 13.02 3.06 -3.94
C ASN A 210 13.42 4.42 -4.52
N VAL A 211 13.03 4.61 -5.77
CA VAL A 211 13.04 5.90 -6.44
C VAL A 211 11.70 6.12 -7.14
N ALA A 212 11.07 7.25 -6.90
CA ALA A 212 9.80 7.63 -7.51
C ALA A 212 9.95 8.93 -8.30
N PHE A 213 9.20 9.07 -9.38
CA PHE A 213 9.14 10.26 -10.21
C PHE A 213 7.70 10.72 -10.41
N ASP A 214 7.42 11.95 -10.01
CA ASP A 214 6.10 12.56 -10.09
C ASP A 214 5.93 13.35 -11.41
N ILE A 215 4.79 13.13 -12.04
CA ILE A 215 4.38 13.73 -13.30
C ILE A 215 3.09 14.51 -13.05
N PRO A 216 3.15 15.85 -12.92
CA PRO A 216 1.95 16.66 -12.73
C PRO A 216 1.09 16.64 -14.01
N LEU A 217 -0.21 16.34 -13.86
CA LEU A 217 -1.17 16.29 -14.98
C LEU A 217 -2.25 17.39 -14.88
N GLY A 218 -2.14 18.28 -13.90
CA GLY A 218 -3.07 19.38 -13.62
C GLY A 218 -3.21 19.61 -12.12
N ASP A 219 -4.24 20.36 -11.73
CA ASP A 219 -4.49 20.69 -10.32
C ASP A 219 -5.13 19.51 -9.56
N GLU A 220 -5.96 18.72 -10.25
CA GLU A 220 -6.74 17.60 -9.67
C GLU A 220 -6.13 16.24 -10.00
N ALA A 221 -5.10 16.16 -10.85
CA ALA A 221 -4.58 14.90 -11.38
C ALA A 221 -3.06 14.86 -11.41
N SER A 222 -2.51 13.70 -11.06
CA SER A 222 -1.08 13.41 -11.16
C SER A 222 -0.85 11.99 -11.69
N ALA A 223 0.36 11.74 -12.14
CA ALA A 223 0.86 10.39 -12.36
C ALA A 223 2.21 10.22 -11.67
N ALA A 224 2.54 8.98 -11.31
CA ALA A 224 3.82 8.65 -10.73
C ALA A 224 4.37 7.39 -11.37
N ALA A 225 5.69 7.30 -11.46
CA ALA A 225 6.39 6.08 -11.80
C ALA A 225 7.45 5.80 -10.74
N ALA A 226 7.52 4.59 -10.21
CA ALA A 226 8.51 4.22 -9.22
C ALA A 226 9.24 2.93 -9.60
N PHE A 227 10.46 2.79 -9.10
CA PHE A 227 11.24 1.57 -9.14
C PHE A 227 11.75 1.24 -7.75
N THR A 228 11.56 -0.02 -7.35
CA THR A 228 11.91 -0.53 -6.04
C THR A 228 12.71 -1.81 -6.19
N ILE A 229 13.72 -2.00 -5.35
CA ILE A 229 14.39 -3.29 -5.16
C ILE A 229 14.02 -3.76 -3.76
N ALA A 230 13.10 -4.71 -3.66
CA ALA A 230 12.74 -5.29 -2.39
C ALA A 230 13.65 -6.47 -2.06
N ILE A 231 14.17 -6.48 -0.84
CA ILE A 231 15.07 -7.52 -0.35
C ILE A 231 14.50 -8.07 0.95
N ASN A 232 14.38 -9.40 1.04
CA ASN A 232 14.13 -10.09 2.29
C ASN A 232 15.41 -10.83 2.72
N PRO A 233 16.19 -10.27 3.66
CA PRO A 233 17.42 -10.88 4.14
C PRO A 233 17.27 -12.27 4.75
N GLU A 234 16.09 -12.59 5.31
CA GLU A 234 15.84 -13.87 5.96
C GLU A 234 15.69 -15.02 4.93
N THR A 235 15.15 -14.70 3.75
CA THR A 235 14.90 -15.70 2.69
C THR A 235 15.85 -15.58 1.51
N ASP A 236 16.82 -14.66 1.56
CA ASP A 236 17.67 -14.24 0.43
C ASP A 236 16.87 -13.78 -0.81
N ALA A 237 15.59 -13.45 -0.66
CA ALA A 237 14.75 -13.03 -1.77
C ALA A 237 15.10 -11.60 -2.20
N ILE A 238 15.23 -11.41 -3.53
CA ILE A 238 15.46 -10.10 -4.14
C ILE A 238 14.47 -9.94 -5.29
N LEU A 239 13.63 -8.92 -5.21
CA LEU A 239 12.58 -8.64 -6.18
C LEU A 239 12.64 -7.18 -6.65
N PRO A 240 13.22 -6.91 -7.82
CA PRO A 240 13.08 -5.61 -8.47
C PRO A 240 11.71 -5.49 -9.14
N PHE A 241 11.03 -4.38 -8.94
CA PHE A 241 9.77 -4.09 -9.60
C PHE A 241 9.58 -2.60 -9.86
N PHE A 242 8.68 -2.29 -10.78
CA PHE A 242 8.27 -0.91 -11.05
C PHE A 242 6.77 -0.76 -10.87
N THR A 243 6.36 0.45 -10.51
CA THR A 243 4.97 0.87 -10.50
C THR A 243 4.77 2.05 -11.43
N ILE A 244 3.58 2.15 -12.02
CA ILE A 244 3.12 3.33 -12.74
C ILE A 244 1.67 3.55 -12.32
N GLY A 245 1.36 4.71 -11.78
CA GLY A 245 0.04 5.04 -11.28
C GLY A 245 -0.44 6.41 -11.71
N THR A 246 -1.75 6.60 -11.61
CA THR A 246 -2.42 7.89 -11.76
C THR A 246 -3.33 8.13 -10.57
N THR A 247 -3.37 9.37 -10.10
CA THR A 247 -4.24 9.82 -9.01
C THR A 247 -5.18 10.90 -9.53
N TYR A 248 -6.45 10.85 -9.12
CA TYR A 248 -7.41 11.93 -9.30
C TYR A 248 -8.00 12.32 -7.95
N ASN A 249 -7.80 13.57 -7.56
CA ASN A 249 -8.31 14.13 -6.30
C ASN A 249 -9.44 15.11 -6.59
N TRP A 250 -10.52 15.02 -5.84
CA TRP A 250 -11.57 16.02 -5.86
C TRP A 250 -12.20 16.20 -4.48
N ASN A 251 -12.76 17.38 -4.28
CA ASN A 251 -13.52 17.74 -3.09
C ASN A 251 -14.97 18.03 -3.54
N PRO A 252 -15.91 17.09 -3.33
CA PRO A 252 -17.28 17.21 -3.82
C PRO A 252 -18.13 18.25 -3.08
#